data_AF-A0AAE0DW72-F1
#
_entry.id   AF-A0AAE0DW72-F1
#
_cell.length_a   1.000
_cell.length_b   1.000
_cell.length_c   1.000
_cell.angle_alpha   90.00
_cell.angle_beta   90.00
_cell.angle_gamma   90.00
#
_symmetry.space_group_name_H-M   'P 1'
#
loop_
_entity.id
_entity.type
_entity.pdbx_description
1 polymer ?
#
loop_
_entity_poly.entity_id
_entity_poly.type
_entity_poly.pdbx_seq_one_letter_code
_entity_poly.pdbx_strand_id
1 'polypeptide(L)'
;MVGHIVGLGHRHGEKILFDSTTGDCIHVDFSCLFNKGLLLEKPELVPFRLTQNMIDGLGITGYEGVFLRVCEITLSVLRTHKETLMSILETFIHDSLVEWTKTHSPAV
;
A
#
# COMPACT_ATOMS: atom_id res chain seq x y z
N MET A 1 2.63 -6.03 -1.98
CA MET A 1 3.94 -5.94 -1.28
C MET A 1 4.48 -4.53 -1.23
N VAL A 2 4.67 -3.84 -2.37
CA VAL A 2 5.17 -2.44 -2.41
C VAL A 2 4.37 -1.51 -1.50
N GLY A 3 3.02 -1.54 -1.59
CA GLY A 3 2.14 -0.75 -0.74
C GLY A 3 2.38 -0.94 0.77
N HIS A 4 2.69 -2.17 1.20
CA HIS A 4 3.03 -2.44 2.60
C HIS A 4 4.36 -1.79 3.00
N ILE A 5 5.38 -1.87 2.15
CA ILE A 5 6.71 -1.28 2.41
C ILE A 5 6.64 0.24 2.53
N VAL A 6 5.83 0.90 1.69
CA VAL A 6 5.66 2.37 1.75
C VAL A 6 4.60 2.82 2.76
N GLY A 7 3.98 1.88 3.50
CA GLY A 7 2.95 2.17 4.48
C GLY A 7 1.67 2.78 3.89
N LEU A 8 1.25 2.32 2.72
CA LEU A 8 0.04 2.77 2.03
C LEU A 8 -1.22 2.22 2.70
N GLY A 9 -2.00 3.11 3.32
CA GLY A 9 -3.33 2.86 3.87
C GLY A 9 -4.47 3.31 2.95
N HIS A 10 -5.67 3.35 3.51
CA HIS A 10 -6.92 3.78 2.89
C HIS A 10 -7.29 3.02 1.60
N ARG A 11 -7.00 1.71 1.57
CA ARG A 11 -7.27 0.85 0.41
C ARG A 11 -8.70 0.31 0.42
N HIS A 12 -9.70 1.19 0.38
CA HIS A 12 -11.10 0.79 0.20
C HIS A 12 -11.42 0.47 -1.27
N GLY A 13 -12.61 -0.09 -1.54
CA GLY A 13 -12.96 -0.66 -2.84
C GLY A 13 -12.90 0.31 -4.03
N GLU A 14 -13.00 1.61 -3.80
CA GLU A 14 -12.92 2.63 -4.86
C GLU A 14 -11.47 3.04 -5.19
N LYS A 15 -10.50 2.62 -4.37
CA LYS A 15 -9.07 2.92 -4.54
C LYS A 15 -8.28 1.76 -5.13
N ILE A 16 -8.97 0.67 -5.48
CA ILE A 16 -8.43 -0.50 -6.16
C ILE A 16 -9.28 -0.75 -7.39
N LEU A 17 -8.74 -0.42 -8.55
CA LEU A 17 -9.41 -0.54 -9.84
C LEU A 17 -8.91 -1.77 -10.56
N PHE A 18 -9.80 -2.44 -11.30
CA PHE A 18 -9.45 -3.56 -12.16
C PHE A 18 -9.69 -3.18 -13.62
N ASP A 19 -8.71 -3.45 -14.47
CA ASP A 19 -8.90 -3.39 -15.92
C ASP A 19 -9.77 -4.59 -16.35
N SER A 20 -10.91 -4.32 -16.98
CA SER A 20 -11.83 -5.37 -17.44
C SER A 20 -11.29 -6.17 -18.63
N THR A 21 -10.27 -5.66 -19.32
CA THR A 21 -9.65 -6.29 -20.50
C THR A 21 -8.51 -7.22 -20.09
N THR A 22 -7.61 -6.75 -19.21
CA THR A 22 -6.42 -7.52 -18.80
C THR A 22 -6.58 -8.23 -17.45
N GLY A 23 -7.49 -7.75 -16.59
CA GLY A 23 -7.59 -8.19 -15.20
C GLY A 23 -6.56 -7.53 -14.27
N ASP A 24 -5.76 -6.58 -14.77
CA ASP A 24 -4.74 -5.91 -13.96
C ASP A 24 -5.35 -5.01 -12.88
N CYS A 25 -4.69 -4.97 -11.73
CA CYS A 25 -5.10 -4.18 -10.59
C CYS A 25 -4.27 -2.90 -10.48
N ILE A 26 -4.94 -1.74 -10.44
CA ILE A 26 -4.32 -0.42 -10.30
C ILE A 26 -4.80 0.23 -9.01
N HIS A 27 -3.86 0.72 -8.21
CA HIS A 27 -4.15 1.51 -7.02
C HIS A 27 -4.20 2.98 -7.40
N VAL A 28 -5.23 3.69 -6.96
CA VAL A 28 -5.36 5.14 -7.16
C VAL A 28 -5.38 5.88 -5.83
N ASP A 29 -5.01 7.17 -5.85
CA ASP A 29 -4.91 8.05 -4.67
C ASP A 29 -3.93 7.53 -3.61
N PHE A 30 -2.79 8.21 -3.47
CA PHE A 30 -1.72 7.85 -2.53
C PHE A 30 -1.60 8.83 -1.36
N SER A 31 -2.70 9.51 -0.98
CA SER A 31 -2.69 10.48 0.13
C SER A 31 -2.36 9.87 1.50
N CYS A 32 -2.63 8.58 1.69
CA CYS A 32 -2.43 7.86 2.96
C CYS A 32 -1.15 7.00 2.96
N LEU A 33 0.00 7.61 2.71
CA LEU A 33 1.32 6.94 2.76
C LEU A 33 1.97 6.99 4.14
N PHE A 34 3.08 6.26 4.31
CA PHE A 34 3.94 6.30 5.50
C PHE A 34 3.20 6.00 6.81
N ASN A 35 2.30 5.02 6.77
CA ASN A 35 1.50 4.54 7.90
C ASN A 35 0.52 5.57 8.48
N LYS A 36 0.15 6.61 7.71
CA LYS A 36 -0.92 7.56 8.09
C LYS A 36 -2.25 6.86 8.41
N GLY A 37 -2.51 5.66 7.87
CA GLY A 37 -3.69 4.85 8.17
C GLY A 37 -3.83 4.43 9.64
N LEU A 38 -2.71 4.36 10.39
CA LEU A 38 -2.71 4.08 11.82
C LEU A 38 -3.16 5.27 12.67
N LEU A 39 -3.14 6.49 12.10
CA LEU A 39 -3.46 7.74 12.78
C LEU A 39 -4.91 8.19 12.52
N LEU A 40 -5.70 7.39 11.81
CA LEU A 40 -7.13 7.66 11.59
C LEU A 40 -7.90 7.48 12.89
N GLU A 41 -9.05 8.15 13.01
CA GLU A 41 -9.98 7.99 14.14
C GLU A 41 -10.32 6.50 14.39
N LYS A 42 -10.48 5.76 13.29
CA LYS A 42 -10.53 4.30 13.29
C LYS A 42 -9.28 3.73 12.59
N PRO A 43 -8.28 3.25 13.33
CA PRO A 43 -7.02 2.80 12.75
C PRO A 43 -7.18 1.60 11.81
N GLU A 44 -6.41 1.62 10.72
CA GLU A 44 -6.27 0.48 9.81
C GLU A 44 -5.13 -0.44 10.26
N LEU A 45 -5.47 -1.53 10.96
CA LEU A 45 -4.46 -2.43 11.56
C LEU A 45 -3.90 -3.49 10.60
N VAL A 46 -4.52 -3.65 9.43
CA VAL A 46 -4.08 -4.64 8.44
C VAL A 46 -2.99 -4.05 7.53
N PRO A 47 -1.97 -4.82 7.15
CA PRO A 47 -0.83 -4.31 6.38
C PRO A 47 -1.18 -3.99 4.91
N PHE A 48 -2.22 -4.63 4.37
CA PHE A 48 -2.76 -4.41 3.04
C PHE A 48 -4.13 -5.11 2.93
N ARG A 49 -4.91 -4.76 1.91
CA ARG A 49 -6.22 -5.36 1.66
C ARG A 49 -6.08 -6.74 1.00
N LEU A 50 -6.49 -7.79 1.71
CA LEU A 50 -6.62 -9.16 1.20
C LEU A 50 -7.88 -9.81 1.81
N THR A 51 -9.05 -9.26 1.45
CA THR A 51 -10.34 -9.73 1.95
C THR A 51 -10.78 -11.02 1.24
N GLN A 52 -11.85 -11.65 1.71
CA GLN A 52 -12.44 -12.85 1.09
C GLN A 52 -12.65 -12.68 -0.43
N ASN A 53 -13.25 -11.57 -0.87
CA ASN A 53 -13.44 -11.31 -2.31
C ASN A 53 -12.13 -11.21 -3.10
N MET A 54 -11.04 -10.73 -2.48
CA MET A 54 -9.74 -10.69 -3.16
C MET A 54 -9.16 -12.10 -3.27
N ILE A 55 -9.30 -12.91 -2.21
CA ILE A 55 -8.81 -14.29 -2.18
C ILE A 55 -9.59 -15.17 -3.16
N ASP A 56 -10.91 -14.98 -3.26
CA ASP A 56 -11.77 -15.68 -4.21
C ASP A 56 -11.33 -15.42 -5.67
N GLY A 57 -10.95 -14.17 -5.98
CA GLY A 57 -10.39 -13.80 -7.29
C GLY A 57 -9.04 -14.43 -7.63
N LEU A 58 -8.34 -15.06 -6.68
CA LEU A 58 -7.08 -15.80 -6.93
C LEU A 58 -7.32 -17.23 -7.42
N GLY A 59 -8.58 -17.67 -7.47
CA GLY A 59 -8.96 -19.01 -7.89
C GLY A 59 -8.83 -20.06 -6.78
N ILE A 60 -8.86 -21.34 -7.17
CA ILE A 60 -9.00 -22.47 -6.23
C ILE A 60 -7.86 -22.59 -5.21
N THR A 61 -6.66 -22.13 -5.56
CA THR A 61 -5.50 -22.17 -4.66
C THR A 61 -5.48 -21.04 -3.64
N GLY A 62 -6.40 -20.06 -3.77
CA GLY A 62 -6.41 -18.86 -2.93
C GLY A 62 -5.04 -18.17 -2.89
N TYR A 63 -4.63 -17.74 -1.70
CA TYR A 63 -3.36 -17.04 -1.51
C TYR A 63 -2.14 -17.97 -1.45
N GLU A 64 -2.30 -19.28 -1.20
CA GLU A 64 -1.19 -20.23 -1.02
C GLU A 64 -0.47 -20.59 -2.33
N GLY A 65 -1.11 -20.33 -3.48
CA GLY A 65 -0.56 -20.60 -4.80
C GLY A 65 0.38 -19.51 -5.32
N VAL A 66 0.10 -19.04 -6.53
CA VAL A 66 0.93 -18.04 -7.24
C VAL A 66 1.11 -16.76 -6.43
N PHE A 67 0.09 -16.33 -5.70
CA PHE A 67 0.13 -15.11 -4.89
C PHE A 67 1.27 -15.11 -3.87
N LEU A 68 1.38 -16.15 -3.03
CA LEU A 68 2.42 -16.23 -2.00
C LEU A 68 3.81 -16.23 -2.63
N ARG A 69 4.02 -17.05 -3.67
CA ARG A 69 5.31 -17.16 -4.36
C ARG A 69 5.76 -15.83 -4.98
N VAL A 70 4.84 -15.12 -5.65
CA VAL A 70 5.14 -13.81 -6.24
C VAL A 70 5.40 -12.77 -5.16
N CYS A 71 4.70 -12.83 -4.02
CA CYS A 71 4.98 -11.93 -2.89
C CYS A 71 6.39 -12.12 -2.32
N GLU A 72 6.84 -13.37 -2.14
CA GLU A 72 8.20 -13.69 -1.69
C GLU A 72 9.26 -13.14 -2.64
N ILE A 73 9.11 -13.39 -3.94
CA ILE A 73 10.03 -12.91 -4.97
C ILE A 73 10.06 -11.37 -4.98
N THR A 74 8.88 -10.74 -4.96
CA THR A 74 8.77 -9.27 -4.94
C THR A 74 9.47 -8.68 -3.73
N LEU A 75 9.24 -9.24 -2.52
CA LEU A 75 9.91 -8.78 -1.30
C LEU A 75 11.42 -8.99 -1.34
N SER A 76 11.88 -10.10 -1.93
CA SER A 76 13.31 -10.37 -2.11
C SER A 76 13.96 -9.31 -3.00
N VAL A 77 13.36 -9.01 -4.15
CA VAL A 77 13.86 -7.97 -5.08
C VAL A 77 13.89 -6.60 -4.41
N LEU A 78 12.81 -6.21 -3.73
CA LEU A 78 12.74 -4.92 -3.03
C LEU A 78 13.80 -4.79 -1.93
N ARG A 79 14.10 -5.88 -1.21
CA ARG A 79 15.15 -5.91 -0.18
C ARG A 79 16.56 -5.84 -0.78
N THR A 80 16.81 -6.54 -1.89
CA THR A 80 18.08 -6.52 -2.60
C THR A 80 18.39 -5.11 -3.13
N HIS A 81 17.38 -4.38 -3.60
CA HIS A 81 17.52 -3.03 -4.15
C HIS A 81 17.07 -1.92 -3.18
N LYS A 82 17.22 -2.14 -1.86
CA LYS A 82 16.77 -1.20 -0.83
C LYS A 82 17.38 0.19 -0.98
N GLU A 83 18.64 0.30 -1.41
CA GLU A 83 19.35 1.59 -1.51
C GLU A 83 18.72 2.48 -2.59
N THR A 84 18.41 1.90 -3.75
CA THR A 84 17.68 2.59 -4.82
C THR A 84 16.29 3.03 -4.35
N LEU A 85 15.58 2.14 -3.63
CA LEU A 85 14.27 2.48 -3.08
C LEU A 85 14.35 3.63 -2.07
N MET A 86 15.32 3.57 -1.15
CA MET A 86 15.53 4.63 -0.14
C MET A 86 15.88 5.97 -0.80
N SER A 87 16.73 5.98 -1.82
CA SER A 87 17.07 7.20 -2.56
C SER A 87 15.85 7.89 -3.17
N ILE A 88 14.86 7.12 -3.66
CA ILE A 88 13.59 7.67 -4.15
C ILE A 88 12.72 8.15 -2.99
N LEU A 89 12.64 7.41 -1.89
CA LEU A 89 11.80 7.79 -0.75
C LEU A 89 12.34 9.02 0.00
N GLU A 90 13.65 9.21 0.04
CA GLU A 90 14.30 10.38 0.64
C GLU A 90 13.87 11.69 -0.01
N THR A 91 13.55 11.69 -1.31
CA THR A 91 13.09 12.92 -1.99
C THR A 91 11.78 13.45 -1.40
N PHE A 92 10.93 12.60 -0.82
CA PHE A 92 9.70 13.04 -0.16
C PHE A 92 9.96 13.82 1.14
N ILE A 93 11.06 13.53 1.83
CA ILE A 93 11.44 14.26 3.06
C ILE A 93 11.81 15.71 2.72
N HIS A 94 12.44 15.90 1.57
CA HIS A 94 12.87 17.21 1.09
C HIS A 94 11.79 17.98 0.33
N ASP A 95 10.65 17.36 0.03
CA ASP A 95 9.54 18.01 -0.62
C ASP A 95 8.79 18.92 0.37
N SER A 96 8.96 20.23 0.19
CA SER A 96 8.34 21.27 1.02
C SER A 96 6.81 21.30 0.96
N LEU A 97 6.19 20.62 -0.01
CA LEU A 97 4.74 20.55 -0.17
C LEU A 97 4.13 19.35 0.55
N VAL A 98 4.95 18.41 1.04
CA VAL A 98 4.44 17.23 1.75
C VAL A 98 4.08 17.60 3.19
N GLU A 99 2.79 17.62 3.48
CA GLU A 99 2.30 17.75 4.86
C GLU A 99 2.51 16.44 5.63
N TRP A 100 3.61 16.40 6.39
CA TRP A 100 3.98 15.26 7.24
C TRP A 100 3.21 15.22 8.57
N THR A 101 2.73 16.37 9.05
CA THR A 101 2.12 16.52 10.37
C THR A 101 0.82 17.29 10.25
N LYS A 102 -0.30 16.72 10.70
CA LYS A 102 -1.46 17.55 11.05
C LYS A 102 -1.05 18.34 12.29
N THR A 103 -0.77 19.63 12.14
CA THR A 103 -0.78 20.54 13.29
C THR A 103 -2.17 20.44 13.90
N HIS A 104 -2.26 19.92 15.13
CA HIS A 104 -3.45 20.05 15.94
C HIS A 104 -3.70 21.54 16.13
N SER A 105 -4.61 22.13 15.36
CA SER A 105 -5.25 23.37 15.78
C SER A 105 -6.04 23.03 17.03
N PRO A 106 -5.73 23.64 18.20
CA PRO A 106 -6.57 23.45 19.38
C PRO A 106 -7.98 23.93 19.02
N ALA A 107 -8.99 23.10 19.33
CA ALA A 107 -10.37 23.50 19.22
C ALA A 107 -10.59 24.74 20.10
N VAL A 108 -11.00 25.85 19.47
CA VAL A 108 -11.52 27.05 20.13
C VAL A 108 -12.97 26.82 20.47
#